data_AF-A0A2T0REN1-F1
#
_entry.id   AF-A0A2T0REN1-F1
#
_cell.length_a   1.000
_cell.length_b   1.000
_cell.length_c   1.000
_cell.angle_alpha   90.00
_cell.angle_beta   90.00
_cell.angle_gamma   90.00
#
_symmetry.space_group_name_H-M   'P 1'
#
loop_
_entity.id
_entity.type
_entity.pdbx_description
1 polymer ?
#
loop_
_entity_poly.entity_id
_entity_poly.type
_entity_poly.pdbx_seq_one_letter_code
_entity_poly.pdbx_strand_id
1 'polypeptide(L)'
;MAQWSLNQAVFLDGRPIGWQLLRADDYAARREVVTGSWLRPDNRGDGIGTEMRTAVLHLAFHHLEARYATSRATLDNRASLGVSKRLGYEEDGMDVASAGEEALVLRRVRLSADRWRASDPGRSVTVDNYEQCREVFGLAGP
;
A
#
# COMPACT_ATOMS: atom_id res chain seq x y z
N MET A 1 -12.62 -12.81 -13.14
CA MET A 1 -12.41 -11.49 -12.53
C MET A 1 -11.07 -11.55 -11.80
N ALA A 2 -10.09 -10.72 -12.19
CA ALA A 2 -8.68 -10.92 -11.81
C ALA A 2 -8.41 -10.42 -10.39
N GLN A 3 -7.93 -11.32 -9.53
CA GLN A 3 -7.49 -11.02 -8.17
C GLN A 3 -6.00 -11.31 -8.07
N TRP A 4 -5.25 -10.37 -7.51
CA TRP A 4 -3.81 -10.53 -7.30
C TRP A 4 -3.37 -9.95 -5.98
N SER A 5 -2.26 -10.49 -5.47
CA SER A 5 -1.62 -10.06 -4.23
C SER A 5 -0.10 -10.14 -4.39
N LEU A 6 0.57 -9.01 -4.19
CA LEU A 6 2.01 -8.86 -4.24
C LEU A 6 2.52 -8.57 -2.83
N ASN A 7 3.11 -9.57 -2.19
CA ASN A 7 3.77 -9.46 -0.89
C ASN A 7 5.26 -9.22 -1.08
N GLN A 8 5.73 -8.01 -0.77
CA GLN A 8 7.13 -7.63 -1.00
C GLN A 8 7.89 -7.65 0.31
N ALA A 9 9.03 -8.33 0.32
CA ALA A 9 9.96 -8.25 1.44
C ALA A 9 10.64 -6.87 1.44
N VAL A 10 10.75 -6.27 2.64
CA VAL A 10 11.45 -4.99 2.83
C VAL A 10 12.83 -5.28 3.37
N PHE A 11 13.85 -4.76 2.68
CA PHE A 11 15.26 -4.91 3.05
C PHE A 11 15.85 -3.57 3.49
N LEU A 12 16.66 -3.59 4.55
CA LEU A 12 17.53 -2.48 4.95
C LEU A 12 18.94 -3.04 5.11
N ASP A 13 19.91 -2.45 4.42
CA ASP A 13 21.30 -2.92 4.37
C ASP A 13 21.42 -4.43 4.07
N GLY A 14 20.64 -4.90 3.08
CA GLY A 14 20.60 -6.31 2.68
C GLY A 14 19.91 -7.27 3.66
N ARG A 15 19.34 -6.77 4.78
CA ARG A 15 18.66 -7.61 5.78
C ARG A 15 17.13 -7.49 5.70
N PRO A 16 16.38 -8.59 5.77
CA PRO A 16 14.91 -8.54 5.73
C PRO A 16 14.33 -8.05 7.07
N ILE A 17 13.66 -6.90 7.02
CA ILE A 17 13.12 -6.20 8.20
C ILE A 17 11.59 -6.15 8.25
N GLY A 18 10.91 -6.67 7.23
CA GLY A 18 9.45 -6.72 7.21
C GLY A 18 8.90 -6.97 5.82
N TRP A 19 7.65 -6.55 5.62
CA TRP A 19 6.97 -6.70 4.35
C TRP A 19 5.95 -5.58 4.11
N GLN A 20 5.71 -5.31 2.84
CA GLN A 20 4.70 -4.38 2.34
C GLN A 20 3.85 -5.10 1.28
N LEU A 21 2.56 -5.18 1.56
CA LEU A 21 1.56 -5.78 0.70
C LEU A 21 0.97 -4.72 -0.23
N LEU A 22 0.75 -5.12 -1.48
CA LEU A 22 -0.14 -4.50 -2.44
C LEU A 22 -1.08 -5.60 -2.98
N ARG A 23 -2.39 -5.41 -2.93
CA ARG A 23 -3.35 -6.33 -3.55
C ARG A 23 -4.45 -5.58 -4.27
N ALA A 24 -5.12 -6.25 -5.19
CA ALA A 24 -6.35 -5.75 -5.77
C ALA A 24 -7.29 -6.90 -6.13
N ASP A 25 -8.58 -6.58 -6.08
CA ASP A 25 -9.66 -7.40 -6.59
C ASP A 25 -10.29 -6.62 -7.74
N ASP A 26 -10.58 -7.27 -8.87
CA ASP A 26 -11.21 -6.66 -10.05
C ASP A 26 -10.47 -5.40 -10.55
N TYR A 27 -9.15 -5.46 -10.56
CA TYR A 27 -8.30 -4.29 -10.73
C TYR A 27 -8.57 -3.51 -12.02
N ALA A 28 -8.77 -4.20 -13.15
CA ALA A 28 -9.05 -3.57 -14.43
C ALA A 28 -10.24 -2.60 -14.37
N ALA A 29 -11.29 -2.97 -13.60
CA ALA A 29 -12.50 -2.17 -13.42
C ALA A 29 -12.37 -1.16 -12.28
N ARG A 30 -11.91 -1.59 -11.10
CA ARG A 30 -11.86 -0.74 -9.90
C ARG A 30 -10.74 0.30 -9.93
N ARG A 31 -9.60 -0.06 -10.54
CA ARG A 31 -8.33 0.70 -10.48
C ARG A 31 -8.01 1.14 -9.05
N GLU A 32 -8.26 0.24 -8.09
CA GLU A 32 -8.06 0.47 -6.66
C GLU A 32 -7.21 -0.64 -6.09
N VAL A 33 -6.17 -0.25 -5.34
CA VAL A 33 -5.29 -1.18 -4.61
C VAL A 33 -5.52 -1.07 -3.11
N VAL A 34 -5.22 -2.15 -2.40
CA VAL A 34 -5.16 -2.17 -0.93
C VAL A 34 -3.72 -2.35 -0.51
N THR A 35 -3.28 -1.56 0.45
CA THR A 35 -1.96 -1.66 1.08
C THR A 35 -2.06 -2.18 2.50
N GLY A 36 -1.12 -3.05 2.87
CA GLY A 36 -0.94 -3.56 4.23
C GLY A 36 0.55 -3.72 4.52
N SER A 37 0.95 -3.78 5.78
CA SER A 37 2.39 -3.83 6.07
C SER A 37 2.70 -4.27 7.49
N TRP A 38 3.93 -4.73 7.67
CA TRP A 38 4.50 -4.98 8.99
C TRP A 38 6.02 -4.78 8.95
N LEU A 39 6.57 -4.23 10.03
CA LEU A 39 8.01 -4.12 10.27
C LEU A 39 8.35 -4.76 11.59
N ARG A 40 9.56 -5.30 11.70
CA ARG A 40 10.11 -5.75 12.99
C ARG A 40 10.11 -4.60 14.00
N PRO A 41 9.87 -4.86 15.30
CA PRO A 41 9.75 -3.80 16.30
C PRO A 41 10.95 -2.85 16.39
N ASP A 42 12.16 -3.37 16.23
CA ASP A 42 13.45 -2.67 16.25
C ASP A 42 13.71 -1.77 15.04
N ASN A 43 12.87 -1.85 14.00
CA ASN A 43 12.96 -1.01 12.80
C ASN A 43 11.76 -0.05 12.64
N ARG A 44 11.05 0.25 13.73
CA ARG A 44 9.92 1.18 13.74
C ARG A 44 10.35 2.53 14.34
N GLY A 45 9.77 3.61 13.83
CA GLY A 45 10.03 4.98 14.33
C GLY A 45 10.99 5.78 13.46
N ASP A 46 11.79 5.12 12.63
CA ASP A 46 12.84 5.77 11.81
C ASP A 46 12.40 6.11 10.39
N GLY A 47 11.10 6.29 10.15
CA GLY A 47 10.57 6.68 8.82
C GLY A 47 10.47 5.56 7.77
N ILE A 48 11.08 4.39 7.99
CA ILE A 48 11.04 3.22 7.08
C ILE A 48 9.61 2.87 6.66
N GLY A 49 8.65 2.94 7.59
CA GLY A 49 7.26 2.63 7.28
C GLY A 49 6.64 3.57 6.24
N THR A 50 7.05 4.84 6.24
CA THR A 50 6.66 5.80 5.21
C THR A 50 7.36 5.50 3.89
N GLU A 51 8.66 5.19 3.91
CA GLU A 51 9.42 4.88 2.70
C GLU A 51 8.91 3.62 1.98
N MET A 52 8.70 2.51 2.70
CA MET A 52 8.21 1.28 2.10
C MET A 52 6.80 1.45 1.51
N ARG A 53 5.93 2.22 2.17
CA ARG A 53 4.59 2.52 1.65
C ARG A 53 4.68 3.44 0.43
N THR A 54 5.62 4.39 0.43
CA THR A 54 5.88 5.26 -0.71
C THR A 54 6.27 4.45 -1.94
N ALA A 55 7.16 3.45 -1.78
CA ALA A 55 7.61 2.60 -2.87
C ALA A 55 6.44 1.89 -3.57
N VAL A 56 5.55 1.24 -2.80
CA VAL A 56 4.42 0.51 -3.41
C VAL A 56 3.32 1.42 -3.95
N LEU A 57 3.19 2.64 -3.43
CA LEU A 57 2.28 3.63 -3.98
C LEU A 57 2.80 4.23 -5.29
N HIS A 58 4.12 4.41 -5.41
CA HIS A 58 4.73 4.78 -6.68
C HIS A 58 4.45 3.71 -7.74
N LEU A 59 4.68 2.42 -7.43
CA LEU A 59 4.28 1.31 -8.31
C LEU A 59 2.79 1.39 -8.68
N ALA A 60 1.91 1.58 -7.68
CA ALA A 60 0.47 1.62 -7.91
C ALA A 60 0.02 2.78 -8.81
N PHE A 61 0.44 4.01 -8.51
CA PHE A 61 -0.07 5.20 -9.19
C PHE A 61 0.66 5.54 -10.49
N HIS A 62 1.96 5.22 -10.58
CA HIS A 62 2.79 5.53 -11.73
C HIS A 62 2.74 4.40 -12.77
N HIS A 63 2.94 3.15 -12.35
CA HIS A 63 3.05 2.02 -13.27
C HIS A 63 1.73 1.29 -13.49
N LEU A 64 0.99 0.99 -12.41
CA LEU A 64 -0.27 0.26 -12.50
C LEU A 64 -1.47 1.15 -12.85
N GLU A 65 -1.28 2.47 -12.90
CA GLU A 65 -2.33 3.47 -13.17
C GLU A 65 -3.53 3.36 -12.21
N ALA A 66 -3.27 3.05 -10.94
CA ALA A 66 -4.31 3.06 -9.92
C ALA A 66 -4.92 4.46 -9.81
N ARG A 67 -6.23 4.51 -9.57
CA ARG A 67 -6.95 5.74 -9.23
C ARG A 67 -6.98 5.97 -7.72
N TYR A 68 -7.04 4.87 -6.97
CA TYR A 68 -7.12 4.91 -5.50
C TYR A 68 -6.22 3.85 -4.87
N ALA A 69 -5.68 4.18 -3.70
CA ALA A 69 -5.09 3.23 -2.79
C ALA A 69 -5.83 3.31 -1.45
N THR A 70 -6.21 2.18 -0.89
CA THR A 70 -6.82 2.10 0.44
C THR A 70 -5.89 1.40 1.41
N SER A 71 -6.09 1.68 2.69
CA SER A 71 -5.48 0.93 3.79
C SER A 71 -6.44 0.91 4.97
N ARG A 72 -6.21 0.00 5.90
CA ARG A 72 -6.99 -0.09 7.13
C ARG A 72 -6.10 -0.47 8.29
N ALA A 73 -6.37 0.10 9.45
CA ALA A 73 -5.63 -0.17 10.68
C ALA A 73 -6.57 -0.09 11.88
N THR A 74 -6.22 -0.78 12.96
CA THR A 74 -6.90 -0.62 14.25
C THR A 74 -6.77 0.81 14.75
N LEU A 75 -7.73 1.25 15.57
CA LEU A 75 -7.77 2.64 16.08
C LEU A 75 -6.56 2.98 16.97
N ASP A 76 -5.97 1.98 17.61
CA ASP A 76 -4.78 2.09 18.46
C ASP A 76 -3.45 2.01 17.68
N ASN A 77 -3.48 1.61 16.41
CA ASN A 77 -2.28 1.53 15.56
C ASN A 77 -1.89 2.91 15.00
N ARG A 78 -1.36 3.74 15.91
CA ARG A 78 -0.89 5.10 15.63
C ARG A 78 0.23 5.12 14.59
N ALA A 79 1.07 4.09 14.53
CA ALA A 79 2.18 4.03 13.58
C ALA A 79 1.65 3.95 12.13
N SER A 80 0.75 3.01 11.83
CA SER A 80 0.18 2.88 10.48
C SER A 80 -0.66 4.10 10.10
N LEU A 81 -1.48 4.61 11.03
CA LEU A 81 -2.30 5.80 10.78
C LEU A 81 -1.43 7.06 10.57
N GLY A 82 -0.31 7.17 11.28
CA GLY A 82 0.68 8.23 11.11
C GLY A 82 1.33 8.19 9.72
N VAL A 83 1.71 7.00 9.23
CA VAL A 83 2.20 6.82 7.85
C VAL A 83 1.15 7.27 6.84
N SER A 84 -0.09 6.79 6.98
CA SER A 84 -1.20 7.17 6.10
C SER A 84 -1.41 8.69 6.08
N LYS A 85 -1.47 9.33 7.25
CA LYS A 85 -1.60 10.78 7.35
C LYS A 85 -0.45 11.52 6.67
N ARG A 86 0.79 11.07 6.88
CA ARG A 86 1.99 11.69 6.28
C ARG A 86 2.00 11.60 4.75
N LEU A 87 1.45 10.53 4.20
CA LEU A 87 1.32 10.32 2.75
C LEU A 87 0.05 10.94 2.16
N GLY A 88 -0.71 11.68 2.96
CA GLY A 88 -1.88 12.44 2.50
C GLY A 88 -3.15 11.61 2.33
N TYR A 89 -3.23 10.40 2.90
CA TYR A 89 -4.49 9.66 2.94
C TYR A 89 -5.56 10.42 3.73
N GLU A 90 -6.81 10.23 3.33
CA GLU A 90 -8.01 10.77 3.97
C GLU A 90 -8.80 9.65 4.64
N GLU A 91 -9.65 10.00 5.61
CA GLU A 91 -10.56 9.03 6.23
C GLU A 91 -11.61 8.55 5.22
N ASP A 92 -11.86 7.24 5.21
CA ASP A 92 -12.78 6.58 4.26
C ASP A 92 -13.74 5.64 4.99
N GLY A 93 -14.09 5.98 6.23
CA GLY A 93 -15.00 5.21 7.07
C GLY A 93 -14.31 4.12 7.89
N MET A 94 -15.04 3.03 8.15
CA MET A 94 -14.58 1.91 8.98
C MET A 94 -14.92 0.57 8.35
N ASP A 95 -14.08 -0.42 8.66
CA ASP A 95 -14.33 -1.84 8.41
C ASP A 95 -14.41 -2.59 9.75
N VAL A 96 -15.04 -3.76 9.74
CA VAL A 96 -15.03 -4.70 10.86
C VAL A 96 -14.41 -6.01 10.37
N ALA A 97 -13.37 -6.47 11.06
CA ALA A 97 -12.70 -7.74 10.77
C ALA A 97 -12.90 -8.71 11.95
N SER A 98 -12.95 -10.01 11.67
CA SER A 98 -12.87 -11.03 12.72
C SER A 98 -11.43 -11.13 13.23
N ALA A 99 -11.27 -11.23 14.55
CA ALA A 99 -10.05 -11.51 15.26
C ALA A 99 -10.32 -12.69 16.21
N GLY A 100 -10.39 -13.90 15.64
CA GLY A 100 -10.90 -15.07 16.36
C GLY A 100 -12.41 -14.92 16.60
N GLU A 101 -12.85 -15.04 17.85
CA GLU A 101 -14.26 -14.87 18.24
C GLU A 101 -14.67 -13.41 18.42
N GLU A 102 -13.70 -12.47 18.39
CA GLU A 102 -13.97 -11.05 18.57
C GLU A 102 -14.06 -10.29 17.24
N ALA A 103 -14.78 -9.16 17.26
CA ALA A 103 -14.84 -8.21 16.16
C ALA A 103 -13.87 -7.05 16.40
N LEU A 104 -13.02 -6.77 15.43
CA LEU A 104 -12.04 -5.70 15.46
C LEU A 104 -12.45 -4.57 14.51
N VAL A 105 -12.65 -3.37 15.07
CA VAL A 105 -12.98 -2.17 14.31
C VAL A 105 -11.70 -1.57 13.73
N LEU A 106 -11.72 -1.29 12.43
CA LEU A 106 -10.61 -0.75 11.69
C LEU A 106 -10.98 0.58 11.07
N ARG A 107 -10.13 1.58 11.21
CA ARG A 107 -10.22 2.83 10.44
C ARG A 107 -9.80 2.52 9.01
N ARG A 108 -10.67 2.82 8.05
CA ARG A 108 -10.32 2.79 6.62
C ARG A 108 -9.85 4.17 6.19
N VAL A 109 -8.81 4.20 5.38
CA VAL A 109 -8.24 5.41 4.80
C VAL A 109 -8.03 5.23 3.31
N ARG A 110 -8.16 6.30 2.53
CA ARG A 110 -8.08 6.31 1.06
C ARG A 110 -7.18 7.45 0.58
N LEU A 111 -6.39 7.16 -0.44
CA LEU A 111 -5.54 8.12 -1.13
C LEU A 111 -5.86 8.08 -2.63
N SER A 112 -6.11 9.24 -3.24
CA SER A 112 -6.30 9.37 -4.69
C SER A 112 -4.98 9.59 -5.42
N ALA A 113 -4.93 9.19 -6.68
CA ALA A 113 -3.76 9.41 -7.54
C ALA A 113 -3.42 10.90 -7.69
N ASP A 114 -4.43 11.77 -7.79
CA ASP A 114 -4.24 13.23 -7.92
C ASP A 114 -3.55 13.81 -6.69
N ARG A 115 -3.97 13.40 -5.49
CA ARG A 115 -3.39 13.87 -4.24
C ARG A 115 -1.98 13.36 -4.03
N TRP A 116 -1.73 12.10 -4.39
CA TRP A 116 -0.38 11.53 -4.43
C TRP A 116 0.54 12.36 -5.35
N ARG A 117 0.11 12.59 -6.59
CA ARG A 117 0.90 13.34 -7.60
C ARG A 117 1.14 14.79 -7.21
N ALA A 118 0.21 15.45 -6.51
CA ALA A 118 0.36 16.83 -6.06
C ALA A 118 1.56 17.04 -5.11
N SER A 119 1.98 16.00 -4.38
CA SER A 119 3.13 16.05 -3.46
C SER A 119 4.35 15.25 -3.92
N ASP A 120 4.18 14.46 -5.00
CA ASP A 120 5.14 13.53 -5.59
C ASP A 120 6.21 12.96 -4.62
N PRO A 121 5.77 12.26 -3.55
CA PRO A 121 6.70 11.70 -2.58
C PRO A 121 7.53 10.55 -3.19
N GLY A 122 7.08 9.97 -4.31
CA GLY A 122 7.71 8.85 -4.99
C GLY A 122 8.84 9.22 -5.97
N ARG A 123 9.23 10.49 -6.10
CA ARG A 123 10.23 10.95 -7.08
C ARG A 123 11.57 10.22 -7.05
N SER A 124 11.95 9.63 -5.91
CA SER A 124 13.21 8.88 -5.72
C SER A 124 13.02 7.36 -5.78
N VAL A 125 11.82 6.87 -6.05
CA VAL A 125 11.53 5.45 -6.16
C VAL A 125 11.85 5.00 -7.59
N THR A 126 12.55 3.88 -7.71
CA THR A 126 12.76 3.18 -8.99
C THR A 126 12.00 1.87 -8.98
N VAL A 127 11.50 1.48 -10.14
CA VAL A 127 10.84 0.20 -10.38
C VAL A 127 11.45 -0.40 -11.64
N ASP A 128 12.04 -1.58 -11.50
CA ASP A 128 12.70 -2.29 -12.59
C ASP A 128 11.88 -3.51 -13.02
N ASN A 129 11.90 -3.83 -14.31
CA ASN A 129 11.27 -5.03 -14.91
C ASN A 129 9.75 -5.13 -14.68
N TYR A 130 9.04 -4.00 -14.60
CA TYR A 130 7.59 -3.98 -14.42
C TYR A 130 6.85 -4.39 -15.70
N GLU A 131 7.35 -3.99 -16.87
CA GLU A 131 6.68 -4.14 -18.16
C GLU A 131 6.34 -5.62 -18.45
N GLN A 132 7.22 -6.53 -18.06
CA GLN A 132 7.05 -7.98 -18.23
C GLN A 132 6.00 -8.59 -17.29
N CYS A 133 5.59 -7.86 -16.25
CA CYS A 133 4.65 -8.33 -15.22
C CYS A 133 3.23 -7.79 -15.40
N ARG A 134 2.96 -6.91 -16.38
CA ARG A 134 1.67 -6.20 -16.55
C ARG A 134 0.46 -7.14 -16.56
N GLU A 135 0.54 -8.26 -17.28
CA GLU A 135 -0.57 -9.20 -17.41
C GLU A 135 -0.94 -9.87 -16.08
N VAL A 136 0.04 -10.09 -15.19
CA VAL A 136 -0.20 -10.65 -13.85
C VAL A 136 -1.07 -9.71 -13.01
N PHE A 137 -1.02 -8.40 -13.28
CA PHE A 137 -1.85 -7.39 -12.62
C PHE A 137 -3.22 -7.18 -13.28
N GLY A 138 -3.57 -7.99 -14.28
CA GLY A 138 -4.83 -7.86 -15.02
C GLY A 138 -4.87 -6.66 -15.97
N LEU A 139 -3.69 -6.15 -16.36
CA LEU A 139 -3.54 -5.12 -17.38
C LEU A 139 -3.22 -5.77 -18.73
N ALA A 140 -3.55 -5.09 -19.82
CA ALA A 140 -3.13 -5.57 -21.14
C ALA A 140 -1.59 -5.63 -21.21
N GLY A 141 -1.10 -6.71 -21.84
CA GLY A 141 0.31 -6.88 -22.18
C GLY A 141 0.84 -5.76 -23.09
N PRO A 142 2.16 -5.65 -23.22
CA PRO A 142 2.80 -4.70 -24.13
C PRO A 142 2.40 -4.93 -25.61
#